data_AF-A0A2M7NCA7-F1
#
_entry.id   AF-A0A2M7NCA7-F1
#
_cell.length_a   1.000
_cell.length_b   1.000
_cell.length_c   1.000
_cell.angle_alpha   90.00
_cell.angle_beta   90.00
_cell.angle_gamma   90.00
#
_symmetry.space_group_name_H-M   'P 1'
#
loop_
_entity.id
_entity.type
_entity.pdbx_description
1 polymer ?
#
loop_
_entity_poly.entity_id
_entity_poly.type
_entity_poly.pdbx_seq_one_letter_code
_entity_poly.pdbx_strand_id
1 'polypeptide(L)'
;MNNISDKFSTISLDRLFQIILKDYNKRKEIFGIPEELFFVPSKNDNFKITRYGNTLETPIGIAAGPHSQMAQNIISAWLCGARYIELKTIQTLDEINVSKPCIDMQDEGYNCEWSQELKIEESYEEYLKAWIIIHVLKHKFGWNKTKDIGVIFNMSAGYNMEGMLKDNVQFFFNKMKDCRNEKNKFIELLKPLYPEIIKIKIPDIISDNITLSTMHGCPPDEIEKIGHYLISEKKLHTTIKLNPTLLGAKDLRYILNEKLKFKTEVPDIAFEHDLKFDDAIKLIKSLQKAANQNNVQFNIKLTNTLESVNFKNIFSAEEKMMYMS
;
A
#
# COMPACT_ATOMS: atom_id res chain seq x y z
N MET A 1 0.79 -1.23 -35.44
CA MET A 1 1.25 -0.98 -34.06
C MET A 1 0.97 -2.25 -33.28
N ASN A 2 1.98 -2.89 -32.68
CA ASN A 2 1.73 -4.04 -31.81
C ASN A 2 0.73 -3.60 -30.73
N ASN A 3 -0.34 -4.35 -30.53
CA ASN A 3 -1.28 -4.13 -29.41
C ASN A 3 -0.47 -4.20 -28.11
N ILE A 4 -0.07 -3.04 -27.59
CA ILE A 4 0.47 -2.94 -26.23
C ILE A 4 -0.72 -3.27 -25.33
N SER A 5 -0.63 -4.39 -24.64
CA SER A 5 -1.63 -4.78 -23.64
C SER A 5 -1.73 -3.68 -22.60
N ASP A 6 -2.94 -3.28 -22.30
CA ASP A 6 -3.24 -2.34 -21.23
C ASP A 6 -3.22 -3.04 -19.85
N LYS A 7 -3.24 -4.38 -19.82
CA LYS A 7 -3.27 -5.17 -18.59
C LYS A 7 -1.90 -5.27 -17.92
N PHE A 8 -1.90 -5.23 -16.59
CA PHE A 8 -0.77 -5.67 -15.79
C PHE A 8 -0.39 -7.11 -16.11
N SER A 9 0.91 -7.38 -16.12
CA SER A 9 1.45 -8.74 -16.30
C SER A 9 2.52 -8.96 -15.25
N THR A 10 2.34 -10.03 -14.47
CA THR A 10 3.34 -10.45 -13.48
C THR A 10 4.48 -11.19 -14.18
N ILE A 11 5.64 -11.18 -13.53
CA ILE A 11 6.81 -11.97 -13.94
C ILE A 11 7.12 -13.00 -12.87
N SER A 12 7.61 -14.16 -13.29
CA SER A 12 7.97 -15.22 -12.35
C SER A 12 9.12 -14.76 -11.45
N LEU A 13 9.17 -15.28 -10.22
CA LEU A 13 10.16 -14.88 -9.22
C LEU A 13 11.60 -15.12 -9.70
N ASP A 14 11.87 -16.28 -10.30
CA ASP A 14 13.19 -16.64 -10.83
C ASP A 14 13.63 -15.67 -11.92
N ARG A 15 12.70 -15.26 -12.80
CA ARG A 15 12.98 -14.32 -13.88
C ARG A 15 13.27 -12.92 -13.33
N LEU A 16 12.43 -12.43 -12.41
CA LEU A 16 12.64 -11.15 -11.71
C LEU A 16 14.02 -11.13 -11.05
N PHE A 17 14.37 -12.18 -10.31
CA PHE A 17 15.63 -12.24 -9.60
C PHE A 17 16.85 -12.37 -10.54
N GLN A 18 16.73 -13.09 -11.66
CA GLN A 18 17.77 -13.11 -12.69
C GLN A 18 18.01 -11.72 -13.31
N ILE A 19 16.96 -10.92 -13.53
CA ILE A 19 17.08 -9.54 -14.01
C ILE A 19 17.89 -8.72 -12.99
N ILE A 20 17.51 -8.77 -11.71
CA ILE A 20 18.21 -8.08 -10.62
C ILE A 20 19.70 -8.45 -10.58
N LEU A 21 20.02 -9.76 -10.58
CA LEU A 21 21.41 -10.22 -10.51
C LEU A 21 22.20 -9.82 -11.75
N LYS A 22 21.60 -9.92 -12.95
CA LYS A 22 22.25 -9.57 -14.21
C LYS A 22 22.55 -8.07 -14.27
N ASP A 23 21.59 -7.23 -13.91
CA ASP A 23 21.75 -5.78 -13.90
C ASP A 23 22.86 -5.39 -12.93
N TYR A 24 22.82 -5.91 -11.70
CA TYR A 24 23.80 -5.54 -10.69
C TYR A 24 25.20 -6.04 -11.02
N ASN A 25 25.35 -7.28 -11.51
CA ASN A 25 26.65 -7.85 -11.84
C ASN A 25 27.30 -7.19 -13.07
N LYS A 26 26.51 -6.75 -14.05
CA LYS A 26 27.05 -6.16 -15.30
C LYS A 26 27.21 -4.65 -15.24
N ARG A 27 26.31 -3.96 -14.54
CA ARG A 27 26.16 -2.50 -14.62
C ARG A 27 26.15 -1.80 -13.26
N LYS A 28 26.18 -2.54 -12.15
CA LYS A 28 26.05 -1.97 -10.80
C LYS A 28 24.77 -1.13 -10.65
N GLU A 29 23.68 -1.63 -11.21
CA GLU A 29 22.35 -1.04 -11.09
C GLU A 29 21.31 -2.14 -10.83
N ILE A 30 20.12 -1.77 -10.36
CA ILE A 30 18.95 -2.66 -10.32
C ILE A 30 17.78 -1.90 -10.91
N PHE A 31 17.11 -2.45 -11.93
CA PHE A 31 16.00 -1.80 -12.65
C PHE A 31 16.34 -0.40 -13.20
N GLY A 32 17.60 -0.18 -13.58
CA GLY A 32 18.11 1.11 -14.04
C GLY A 32 18.39 2.12 -12.92
N ILE A 33 18.31 1.72 -11.65
CA ILE A 33 18.72 2.54 -10.50
C ILE A 33 20.18 2.22 -10.19
N PRO A 34 21.12 3.15 -10.39
CA PRO A 34 22.53 2.93 -10.08
C PRO A 34 22.78 2.72 -8.59
N GLU A 35 23.77 1.90 -8.25
CA GLU A 35 24.13 1.56 -6.86
C GLU A 35 24.45 2.80 -6.02
N GLU A 36 25.02 3.85 -6.61
CA GLU A 36 25.30 5.12 -5.95
C GLU A 36 24.06 5.88 -5.46
N LEU A 37 22.87 5.55 -5.99
CA LEU A 37 21.58 6.10 -5.54
C LEU A 37 20.89 5.22 -4.51
N PHE A 38 21.45 4.04 -4.19
CA PHE A 38 20.85 3.18 -3.19
C PHE A 38 20.96 3.83 -1.80
N PHE A 39 19.85 3.80 -1.07
CA PHE A 39 19.85 4.13 0.34
C PHE A 39 20.56 3.00 1.12
N VAL A 40 21.72 3.34 1.69
CA VAL A 40 22.50 2.43 2.54
C VAL A 40 22.20 2.73 4.01
N PRO A 41 21.57 1.81 4.75
CA PRO A 41 21.24 2.06 6.16
C PRO A 41 22.50 2.12 7.03
N SER A 42 22.60 3.15 7.85
CA SER A 42 23.65 3.33 8.85
C SER A 42 23.16 2.95 10.24
N LYS A 43 24.06 2.45 11.11
CA LYS A 43 23.71 2.21 12.53
C LYS A 43 23.36 3.51 13.26
N ASN A 44 23.92 4.63 12.83
CA ASN A 44 23.81 5.93 13.49
C ASN A 44 22.84 6.90 12.78
N ASP A 45 21.94 6.41 11.92
CA ASP A 45 20.94 7.29 11.30
C ASP A 45 20.01 7.90 12.35
N ASN A 46 19.95 9.24 12.35
CA ASN A 46 19.13 10.03 13.28
C ASN A 46 17.62 9.92 12.99
N PHE A 47 17.24 9.49 11.79
CA PHE A 47 15.85 9.44 11.33
C PHE A 47 15.18 8.07 11.52
N LYS A 48 15.84 7.14 12.22
CA LYS A 48 15.21 5.86 12.55
C LYS A 48 14.03 6.07 13.47
N ILE A 49 12.98 5.30 13.23
CA ILE A 49 11.79 5.29 14.09
C ILE A 49 11.42 3.85 14.43
N THR A 50 10.67 3.68 15.52
CA THR A 50 10.05 2.40 15.87
C THR A 50 8.55 2.52 15.65
N ARG A 51 7.97 1.53 14.96
CA ARG A 51 6.53 1.43 14.73
C ARG A 51 6.12 -0.04 14.81
N TYR A 52 5.02 -0.34 15.48
CA TYR A 52 4.54 -1.73 15.61
C TYR A 52 5.57 -2.70 16.20
N GLY A 53 6.41 -2.21 17.12
CA GLY A 53 7.51 -3.00 17.70
C GLY A 53 8.68 -3.29 16.75
N ASN A 54 8.68 -2.74 15.54
CA ASN A 54 9.71 -2.92 14.52
C ASN A 54 10.48 -1.61 14.27
N THR A 55 11.78 -1.73 14.01
CA THR A 55 12.60 -0.58 13.58
C THR A 55 12.41 -0.30 12.09
N LEU A 56 12.20 0.97 11.75
CA LEU A 56 12.30 1.50 10.38
C LEU A 56 13.62 2.26 10.24
N GLU A 57 14.37 1.99 9.16
CA GLU A 57 15.66 2.65 8.91
C GLU A 57 15.52 4.13 8.52
N THR A 58 14.34 4.51 8.00
CA THR A 58 13.93 5.89 7.70
C THR A 58 12.42 6.02 8.02
N PRO A 59 11.90 7.24 8.22
CA PRO A 59 10.47 7.47 8.44
C PRO A 59 9.71 7.60 7.10
N ILE A 60 10.37 7.29 5.98
CA ILE A 60 9.87 7.53 4.63
C ILE A 60 9.20 6.27 4.11
N GLY A 61 8.14 6.43 3.33
CA GLY A 61 7.36 5.32 2.81
C GLY A 61 6.70 5.65 1.48
N ILE A 62 6.14 4.61 0.86
CA ILE A 62 5.24 4.74 -0.29
C ILE A 62 3.81 4.47 0.15
N ALA A 63 2.86 5.23 -0.38
CA ALA A 63 1.43 5.06 -0.10
C ALA A 63 0.84 3.91 -0.94
N ALA A 64 -0.34 3.42 -0.56
CA ALA A 64 -1.11 2.52 -1.42
C ALA A 64 -1.41 3.21 -2.77
N GLY A 65 -0.92 2.63 -3.87
CA GLY A 65 -1.11 3.16 -5.22
C GLY A 65 -0.53 2.21 -6.28
N PRO A 66 -0.58 2.55 -7.58
CA PRO A 66 -0.06 1.70 -8.65
C PRO A 66 1.43 1.30 -8.45
N HIS A 67 2.20 2.18 -7.81
CA HIS A 67 3.61 1.97 -7.51
C HIS A 67 3.88 0.98 -6.36
N SER A 68 2.87 0.56 -5.59
CA SER A 68 2.99 -0.44 -4.52
C SER A 68 2.25 -1.75 -4.80
N GLN A 69 1.94 -2.02 -6.07
CA GLN A 69 1.26 -3.24 -6.52
C GLN A 69 2.24 -4.33 -6.98
N MET A 70 3.30 -3.96 -7.71
CA MET A 70 4.26 -4.89 -8.32
C MET A 70 5.54 -5.05 -7.50
N ALA A 71 6.13 -6.24 -7.49
CA ALA A 71 7.32 -6.55 -6.71
C ALA A 71 8.51 -5.66 -7.08
N GLN A 72 8.77 -5.47 -8.39
CA GLN A 72 9.88 -4.62 -8.86
C GLN A 72 9.73 -3.16 -8.40
N ASN A 73 8.51 -2.63 -8.34
CA ASN A 73 8.27 -1.25 -7.91
C ASN A 73 8.50 -1.10 -6.41
N ILE A 74 8.05 -2.07 -5.61
CA ILE A 74 8.28 -2.11 -4.16
C ILE A 74 9.78 -2.22 -3.86
N ILE A 75 10.50 -3.09 -4.58
CA ILE A 75 11.96 -3.25 -4.43
C ILE A 75 12.69 -1.97 -4.81
N SER A 76 12.31 -1.33 -5.93
CA SER A 76 12.87 -0.03 -6.35
C SER A 76 12.66 1.05 -5.30
N ALA A 77 11.45 1.17 -4.75
CA ALA A 77 11.16 2.13 -3.68
C ALA A 77 12.00 1.87 -2.43
N TRP A 78 12.17 0.60 -2.05
CA TRP A 78 13.03 0.21 -0.94
C TRP A 78 14.52 0.53 -1.21
N LEU A 79 15.02 0.26 -2.41
CA LEU A 79 16.38 0.64 -2.81
C LEU A 79 16.59 2.15 -2.69
N CYS A 80 15.58 2.95 -3.01
CA CYS A 80 15.61 4.41 -2.88
C CYS A 80 15.23 4.95 -1.49
N GLY A 81 15.18 4.08 -0.46
CA GLY A 81 15.06 4.51 0.94
C GLY A 81 13.67 4.46 1.56
N ALA A 82 12.64 3.99 0.85
CA ALA A 82 11.33 3.74 1.45
C ALA A 82 11.41 2.56 2.46
N ARG A 83 10.85 2.75 3.65
CA ARG A 83 10.80 1.75 4.73
C ARG A 83 9.40 1.49 5.27
N TYR A 84 8.46 2.41 5.12
CA TYR A 84 7.04 2.12 5.33
C TYR A 84 6.36 1.85 3.98
N ILE A 85 6.15 0.59 3.64
CA ILE A 85 5.55 0.19 2.34
C ILE A 85 4.07 -0.08 2.56
N GLU A 86 3.21 0.90 2.27
CA GLU A 86 1.77 0.69 2.22
C GLU A 86 1.41 0.04 0.88
N LEU A 87 1.04 -1.24 0.94
CA LEU A 87 0.73 -2.06 -0.22
C LEU A 87 -0.56 -1.56 -0.89
N LYS A 88 -0.70 -1.77 -2.21
CA LYS A 88 -1.91 -1.38 -2.94
C LYS A 88 -3.15 -2.00 -2.28
N THR A 89 -4.21 -1.21 -2.20
CA THR A 89 -5.45 -1.60 -1.49
C THR A 89 -6.14 -2.76 -2.19
N ILE A 90 -6.27 -3.88 -1.48
CA ILE A 90 -7.08 -5.00 -1.96
C ILE A 90 -8.57 -4.76 -1.69
N GLN A 91 -9.43 -5.33 -2.53
CA GLN A 91 -10.87 -5.34 -2.32
C GLN A 91 -11.47 -6.65 -2.84
N THR A 92 -12.63 -7.07 -2.32
CA THR A 92 -13.25 -8.34 -2.71
C THR A 92 -13.63 -8.41 -4.19
N LEU A 93 -13.94 -7.27 -4.82
CA LEU A 93 -14.13 -7.16 -6.26
C LEU A 93 -12.76 -6.97 -6.93
N ASP A 94 -12.08 -8.07 -7.23
CA ASP A 94 -10.72 -8.10 -7.76
C ASP A 94 -10.64 -8.39 -9.27
N GLU A 95 -11.79 -8.43 -9.93
CA GLU A 95 -11.92 -8.39 -11.39
C GLU A 95 -12.72 -7.14 -11.78
N ILE A 96 -12.00 -6.10 -12.22
CA ILE A 96 -12.60 -4.82 -12.58
C ILE A 96 -12.19 -4.42 -14.00
N ASN A 97 -13.08 -3.70 -14.68
CA ASN A 97 -12.76 -3.01 -15.93
C ASN A 97 -12.47 -1.55 -15.59
N VAL A 98 -11.21 -1.15 -15.71
CA VAL A 98 -10.76 0.22 -15.47
C VAL A 98 -10.77 0.98 -16.79
N SER A 99 -11.43 2.15 -16.83
CA SER A 99 -11.40 3.01 -18.03
C SER A 99 -9.98 3.59 -18.22
N LYS A 100 -9.51 3.69 -19.46
CA LYS A 100 -8.15 4.15 -19.77
C LYS A 100 -8.15 5.32 -20.76
N PRO A 101 -7.30 6.35 -20.57
CA PRO A 101 -6.34 6.51 -19.45
C PRO A 101 -7.06 6.69 -18.10
N CYS A 102 -6.46 6.21 -17.01
CA CYS A 102 -7.05 6.22 -15.66
C CYS A 102 -6.38 7.18 -14.68
N ILE A 103 -5.26 7.79 -15.08
CA ILE A 103 -4.44 8.70 -14.27
C ILE A 103 -4.06 9.90 -15.14
N ASP A 104 -4.31 11.10 -14.62
CA ASP A 104 -3.85 12.38 -15.17
C ASP A 104 -2.97 13.06 -14.13
N MET A 105 -1.65 13.10 -14.39
CA MET A 105 -0.66 13.59 -13.43
C MET A 105 0.01 14.86 -13.98
N GLN A 106 -0.71 15.98 -13.90
CA GLN A 106 -0.21 17.32 -14.27
C GLN A 106 0.24 18.07 -13.00
N ASP A 107 -0.31 19.25 -12.74
CA ASP A 107 -0.04 20.00 -11.51
C ASP A 107 -0.70 19.31 -10.31
N GLU A 108 -2.04 19.22 -10.34
CA GLU A 108 -2.78 18.31 -9.47
C GLU A 108 -3.02 16.96 -10.16
N GLY A 109 -2.86 15.88 -9.39
CA GLY A 109 -3.05 14.51 -9.86
C GLY A 109 -4.51 14.07 -9.71
N TYR A 110 -5.09 13.52 -10.78
CA TYR A 110 -6.41 12.91 -10.76
C TYR A 110 -6.35 11.45 -11.17
N ASN A 111 -7.25 10.64 -10.62
CA ASN A 111 -7.49 9.28 -11.11
C ASN A 111 -8.99 8.98 -11.20
N CYS A 112 -9.35 8.07 -12.12
CA CYS A 112 -10.60 7.30 -12.09
C CYS A 112 -10.33 5.80 -11.83
N GLU A 113 -9.08 5.46 -11.47
CA GLU A 113 -8.68 4.11 -11.08
C GLU A 113 -9.36 3.66 -9.77
N TRP A 114 -9.65 2.36 -9.69
CA TRP A 114 -10.14 1.69 -8.49
C TRP A 114 -8.98 1.06 -7.69
N SER A 115 -9.32 0.32 -6.62
CA SER A 115 -8.36 -0.12 -5.61
C SER A 115 -7.23 -1.01 -6.15
N GLN A 116 -7.45 -1.93 -7.09
CA GLN A 116 -6.40 -2.82 -7.64
C GLN A 116 -6.72 -3.32 -9.05
N GLU A 117 -5.70 -3.57 -9.88
CA GLU A 117 -5.82 -4.21 -11.20
C GLU A 117 -5.43 -5.71 -11.18
N LEU A 118 -4.57 -6.12 -10.25
CA LEU A 118 -4.24 -7.53 -10.03
C LEU A 118 -5.30 -8.23 -9.20
N LYS A 119 -5.49 -9.53 -9.43
CA LYS A 119 -6.28 -10.37 -8.53
C LYS A 119 -5.62 -10.42 -7.16
N ILE A 120 -6.40 -10.70 -6.10
CA ILE A 120 -5.86 -10.76 -4.74
C ILE A 120 -4.71 -11.77 -4.61
N GLU A 121 -4.82 -12.93 -5.27
CA GLU A 121 -3.77 -13.95 -5.26
C GLU A 121 -2.48 -13.47 -5.93
N GLU A 122 -2.59 -12.74 -7.05
CA GLU A 122 -1.45 -12.16 -7.76
C GLU A 122 -0.80 -11.06 -6.93
N SER A 123 -1.60 -10.18 -6.31
CA SER A 123 -1.13 -9.15 -5.38
C SER A 123 -0.35 -9.76 -4.21
N TYR A 124 -0.88 -10.79 -3.57
CA TYR A 124 -0.15 -11.52 -2.52
C TYR A 124 1.18 -12.08 -3.02
N GLU A 125 1.18 -12.69 -4.21
CA GLU A 125 2.40 -13.26 -4.79
C GLU A 125 3.47 -12.18 -5.03
N GLU A 126 3.10 -11.02 -5.59
CA GLU A 126 4.00 -9.89 -5.78
C GLU A 126 4.57 -9.36 -4.45
N TYR A 127 3.75 -9.29 -3.40
CA TYR A 127 4.20 -8.87 -2.07
C TYR A 127 5.17 -9.87 -1.45
N LEU A 128 4.91 -11.18 -1.61
CA LEU A 128 5.82 -12.22 -1.16
C LEU A 128 7.15 -12.21 -1.93
N LYS A 129 7.12 -11.97 -3.25
CA LYS A 129 8.34 -11.79 -4.07
C LYS A 129 9.18 -10.64 -3.54
N ALA A 130 8.57 -9.46 -3.34
CA ALA A 130 9.27 -8.30 -2.81
C ALA A 130 9.84 -8.56 -1.41
N TRP A 131 9.05 -9.18 -0.53
CA TRP A 131 9.47 -9.55 0.82
C TRP A 131 10.74 -10.42 0.80
N ILE A 132 10.75 -11.49 0.02
CA ILE A 132 11.91 -12.40 -0.08
C ILE A 132 13.11 -11.69 -0.70
N ILE A 133 12.92 -10.99 -1.82
CA ILE A 133 14.02 -10.33 -2.53
C ILE A 133 14.68 -9.25 -1.68
N ILE A 134 13.90 -8.46 -0.93
CA ILE A 134 14.47 -7.44 -0.02
C ILE A 134 15.38 -8.09 1.03
N HIS A 135 14.98 -9.24 1.61
CA HIS A 135 15.85 -9.98 2.54
C HIS A 135 17.13 -10.48 1.86
N VAL A 136 17.02 -11.00 0.63
CA VAL A 136 18.16 -11.45 -0.16
C VAL A 136 19.12 -10.30 -0.50
N LEU A 137 18.60 -9.15 -0.93
CA LEU A 137 19.40 -7.97 -1.24
C LEU A 137 20.08 -7.40 0.00
N LYS A 138 19.36 -7.33 1.14
CA LYS A 138 19.94 -6.89 2.41
C LYS A 138 21.11 -7.77 2.84
N HIS A 139 21.01 -9.08 2.64
CA HIS A 139 22.13 -10.00 2.84
C HIS A 139 23.25 -9.77 1.81
N LYS A 140 22.93 -9.72 0.52
CA LYS A 140 23.91 -9.57 -0.58
C LYS A 140 24.78 -8.32 -0.42
N PHE A 141 24.22 -7.22 0.07
CA PHE A 141 24.94 -5.97 0.30
C PHE A 141 25.52 -5.83 1.72
N GLY A 142 25.35 -6.83 2.59
CA GLY A 142 25.84 -6.80 3.96
C GLY A 142 25.17 -5.74 4.84
N TRP A 143 23.93 -5.37 4.53
CA TRP A 143 23.12 -4.38 5.26
C TRP A 143 22.35 -4.99 6.43
N ASN A 144 22.38 -6.31 6.59
CA ASN A 144 21.72 -7.09 7.64
C ASN A 144 22.44 -7.03 9.02
N LYS A 145 23.03 -5.88 9.37
CA LYS A 145 23.81 -5.69 10.61
C LYS A 145 22.95 -5.44 11.85
N THR A 146 21.63 -5.36 11.68
CA THR A 146 20.62 -5.18 12.73
C THR A 146 19.71 -6.39 12.78
N LYS A 147 19.10 -6.65 13.94
CA LYS A 147 18.15 -7.75 14.12
C LYS A 147 16.92 -7.61 13.22
N ASP A 148 16.45 -6.38 13.03
CA ASP A 148 15.26 -6.08 12.23
C ASP A 148 15.63 -5.87 10.74
N ILE A 149 14.70 -6.27 9.86
CA ILE A 149 14.78 -6.04 8.41
C ILE A 149 14.72 -4.54 8.06
N GLY A 150 14.29 -3.68 8.99
CA GLY A 150 14.36 -2.24 8.84
C GLY A 150 13.24 -1.62 7.99
N VAL A 151 12.28 -2.44 7.53
CA VAL A 151 11.15 -2.10 6.65
C VAL A 151 9.88 -2.74 7.21
N ILE A 152 8.75 -2.06 7.03
CA ILE A 152 7.41 -2.56 7.34
C ILE A 152 6.63 -2.64 6.05
N PHE A 153 6.01 -3.79 5.80
CA PHE A 153 4.94 -3.91 4.82
C PHE A 153 3.62 -3.71 5.56
N ASN A 154 2.85 -2.71 5.16
CA ASN A 154 1.55 -2.41 5.70
C ASN A 154 0.49 -2.88 4.70
N MET A 155 -0.36 -3.81 5.13
CA MET A 155 -1.50 -4.23 4.31
C MET A 155 -2.41 -3.03 4.05
N SER A 156 -3.07 -2.99 2.90
CA SER A 156 -4.18 -2.08 2.67
C SER A 156 -5.37 -2.87 2.15
N ALA A 157 -6.54 -2.63 2.76
CA ALA A 157 -7.79 -3.22 2.32
C ALA A 157 -8.91 -2.18 2.42
N GLY A 158 -9.89 -2.28 1.52
CA GLY A 158 -11.04 -1.39 1.54
C GLY A 158 -12.21 -2.04 0.82
N TYR A 159 -13.35 -2.12 1.52
CA TYR A 159 -14.68 -2.46 0.99
C TYR A 159 -15.71 -2.28 2.13
N ASN A 160 -16.92 -2.83 2.00
CA ASN A 160 -17.85 -3.02 3.11
C ASN A 160 -17.48 -4.27 3.97
N MET A 161 -18.12 -4.42 5.12
CA MET A 161 -17.86 -5.52 6.07
C MET A 161 -18.12 -6.89 5.44
N GLU A 162 -19.18 -7.03 4.63
CA GLU A 162 -19.48 -8.27 3.92
C GLU A 162 -18.31 -8.69 3.02
N GLY A 163 -17.76 -7.76 2.23
CA GLY A 163 -16.60 -8.03 1.38
C GLY A 163 -15.34 -8.34 2.17
N MET A 164 -15.13 -7.69 3.32
CA MET A 164 -14.02 -7.99 4.21
C MET A 164 -14.07 -9.43 4.74
N LEU A 165 -15.27 -10.02 4.84
CA LEU A 165 -15.48 -11.39 5.31
C LEU A 165 -15.43 -12.45 4.20
N LYS A 166 -15.39 -12.07 2.91
CA LYS A 166 -15.33 -13.04 1.81
C LYS A 166 -14.02 -13.81 1.75
N ASP A 167 -14.09 -15.03 1.23
CA ASP A 167 -12.99 -16.00 1.21
C ASP A 167 -11.70 -15.47 0.55
N ASN A 168 -11.81 -14.67 -0.51
CA ASN A 168 -10.63 -14.10 -1.18
C ASN A 168 -9.90 -13.07 -0.29
N VAL A 169 -10.63 -12.21 0.44
CA VAL A 169 -10.02 -11.27 1.40
C VAL A 169 -9.48 -12.01 2.62
N GLN A 170 -10.19 -13.04 3.10
CA GLN A 170 -9.72 -13.89 4.20
C GLN A 170 -8.46 -14.67 3.83
N PHE A 171 -8.38 -15.16 2.59
CA PHE A 171 -7.17 -15.76 2.02
C PHE A 171 -5.99 -14.80 2.13
N PHE A 172 -6.16 -13.55 1.70
CA PHE A 172 -5.10 -12.53 1.80
C PHE A 172 -4.62 -12.35 3.24
N PHE A 173 -5.53 -12.12 4.20
CA PHE A 173 -5.13 -11.95 5.61
C PHE A 173 -4.41 -13.17 6.18
N ASN A 174 -4.88 -14.37 5.86
CA ASN A 174 -4.25 -15.61 6.32
C ASN A 174 -2.83 -15.76 5.75
N LYS A 175 -2.65 -15.43 4.46
CA LYS A 175 -1.36 -15.51 3.77
C LYS A 175 -0.37 -14.43 4.19
N MET A 176 -0.83 -13.21 4.49
CA MET A 176 0.02 -12.15 5.04
C MET A 176 0.49 -12.46 6.46
N LYS A 177 -0.30 -13.21 7.23
CA LYS A 177 0.03 -13.68 8.58
C LYS A 177 0.89 -14.95 8.60
N ASP A 178 0.73 -15.86 7.64
CA ASP A 178 1.57 -17.05 7.49
C ASP A 178 1.78 -17.39 6.01
N CYS A 179 2.97 -17.07 5.52
CA CYS A 179 3.42 -17.35 4.16
C CYS A 179 4.39 -18.54 4.08
N ARG A 180 4.59 -19.31 5.17
CA ARG A 180 5.66 -20.31 5.28
C ARG A 180 5.74 -21.26 4.08
N ASN A 181 4.59 -21.78 3.66
CA ASN A 181 4.52 -22.77 2.59
C ASN A 181 4.95 -22.18 1.24
N GLU A 182 4.39 -21.04 0.85
CA GLU A 182 4.72 -20.37 -0.41
C GLU A 182 6.15 -19.80 -0.38
N LYS A 183 6.55 -19.22 0.76
CA LYS A 183 7.91 -18.73 0.99
C LYS A 183 8.95 -19.83 0.81
N ASN A 184 8.72 -21.02 1.36
CA ASN A 184 9.66 -22.14 1.23
C ASN A 184 9.77 -22.63 -0.23
N LYS A 185 8.67 -22.66 -0.98
CA LYS A 185 8.70 -22.95 -2.42
C LYS A 185 9.55 -21.92 -3.17
N PHE A 186 9.37 -20.64 -2.85
CA PHE A 186 10.13 -19.54 -3.46
C PHE A 186 11.62 -19.57 -3.08
N ILE A 187 11.95 -19.95 -1.84
CA ILE A 187 13.34 -20.15 -1.41
C ILE A 187 13.99 -21.28 -2.21
N GLU A 188 13.34 -22.43 -2.36
CA GLU A 188 13.90 -23.55 -3.15
C GLU A 188 14.02 -23.18 -4.63
N LEU A 189 13.11 -22.38 -5.18
CA LEU A 189 13.20 -21.86 -6.55
C LEU A 189 14.41 -20.92 -6.74
N LEU A 190 14.72 -20.08 -5.75
CA LEU A 190 15.83 -19.13 -5.83
C LEU A 190 17.19 -19.72 -5.45
N LYS A 191 17.22 -20.83 -4.73
CA LYS A 191 18.44 -21.48 -4.24
C LYS A 191 19.48 -21.80 -5.32
N PRO A 192 19.12 -22.27 -6.54
CA PRO A 192 20.09 -22.44 -7.63
C PRO A 192 20.72 -21.11 -8.11
N LEU A 193 20.00 -19.99 -8.00
CA LEU A 193 20.46 -18.66 -8.41
C LEU A 193 21.25 -17.94 -7.32
N TYR A 194 20.92 -18.20 -6.06
CA TYR A 194 21.59 -17.62 -4.90
C TYR A 194 21.61 -18.62 -3.72
N PRO A 195 22.61 -19.53 -3.68
CA PRO A 195 22.66 -20.60 -2.69
C PRO A 195 22.67 -20.11 -1.23
N GLU A 196 23.17 -18.90 -0.97
CA GLU A 196 23.23 -18.34 0.38
C GLU A 196 21.86 -17.98 0.96
N ILE A 197 20.77 -18.02 0.16
CA ILE A 197 19.41 -17.77 0.66
C ILE A 197 19.04 -18.67 1.85
N ILE A 198 19.58 -19.90 1.91
CA ILE A 198 19.34 -20.84 3.01
C ILE A 198 19.86 -20.35 4.36
N LYS A 199 20.79 -19.40 4.36
CA LYS A 199 21.37 -18.79 5.57
C LYS A 199 20.53 -17.59 6.04
N ILE A 200 19.60 -17.11 5.22
CA ILE A 200 18.81 -15.91 5.50
C ILE A 200 17.57 -16.30 6.28
N LYS A 201 17.41 -15.72 7.47
CA LYS A 201 16.18 -15.84 8.25
C LYS A 201 15.11 -14.90 7.71
N ILE A 202 14.30 -15.39 6.78
CA ILE A 202 13.12 -14.68 6.26
C ILE A 202 11.90 -15.03 7.13
N PRO A 203 11.22 -14.07 7.78
CA PRO A 203 10.03 -14.33 8.60
C PRO A 203 8.87 -14.95 7.81
N ASP A 204 8.05 -15.76 8.49
CA ASP A 204 6.80 -16.33 7.95
C ASP A 204 5.63 -15.33 7.96
N ILE A 205 5.77 -14.23 8.69
CA ILE A 205 4.77 -13.16 8.78
C ILE A 205 5.27 -12.02 7.89
N ILE A 206 4.48 -11.64 6.88
CA ILE A 206 4.78 -10.47 6.02
C ILE A 206 4.34 -9.20 6.73
N SER A 207 3.15 -9.23 7.36
CA SER A 207 2.57 -8.05 8.01
C SER A 207 1.65 -8.42 9.17
N ASP A 208 1.69 -7.61 10.21
CA ASP A 208 0.81 -7.61 11.39
C ASP A 208 0.01 -6.29 11.52
N ASN A 209 0.03 -5.48 10.46
CA ASN A 209 -0.52 -4.13 10.46
C ASN A 209 -1.24 -3.83 9.15
N ILE A 210 -2.28 -3.00 9.23
CA ILE A 210 -3.18 -2.73 8.12
C ILE A 210 -3.65 -1.28 8.11
N THR A 211 -3.83 -0.74 6.92
CA THR A 211 -4.58 0.49 6.67
C THR A 211 -5.93 0.14 6.04
N LEU A 212 -7.02 0.47 6.74
CA LEU A 212 -8.37 0.45 6.19
C LEU A 212 -8.53 1.69 5.31
N SER A 213 -8.67 1.49 4.00
CA SER A 213 -9.01 2.55 3.05
C SER A 213 -10.52 2.70 3.02
N THR A 214 -11.05 3.79 3.57
CA THR A 214 -12.49 4.05 3.54
C THR A 214 -12.90 4.46 2.13
N MET A 215 -13.95 3.83 1.61
CA MET A 215 -14.57 4.27 0.37
C MET A 215 -15.32 5.59 0.62
N HIS A 216 -15.39 6.46 -0.40
CA HIS A 216 -16.30 7.61 -0.39
C HIS A 216 -17.75 7.10 -0.20
N GLY A 217 -18.50 7.77 0.68
CA GLY A 217 -19.85 7.38 1.07
C GLY A 217 -19.96 6.14 1.97
N CYS A 218 -18.86 5.63 2.52
CA CYS A 218 -18.90 4.52 3.47
C CYS A 218 -19.53 4.98 4.80
N PRO A 219 -20.61 4.32 5.28
CA PRO A 219 -21.27 4.72 6.52
C PRO A 219 -20.32 4.67 7.74
N PRO A 220 -20.40 5.63 8.67
CA PRO A 220 -19.56 5.66 9.87
C PRO A 220 -19.58 4.38 10.71
N ASP A 221 -20.75 3.77 10.86
CA ASP A 221 -20.93 2.54 11.62
C ASP A 221 -20.25 1.35 10.94
N GLU A 222 -20.21 1.35 9.60
CA GLU A 222 -19.50 0.33 8.81
C GLU A 222 -17.98 0.45 8.98
N ILE A 223 -17.45 1.67 8.95
CA ILE A 223 -16.03 1.95 9.21
C ILE A 223 -15.65 1.47 10.62
N GLU A 224 -16.47 1.78 11.63
CA GLU A 224 -16.23 1.36 13.00
C GLU A 224 -16.30 -0.17 13.16
N LYS A 225 -17.29 -0.84 12.55
CA LYS A 225 -17.40 -2.31 12.56
C LYS A 225 -16.16 -2.97 11.98
N ILE A 226 -15.70 -2.54 10.80
CA ILE A 226 -14.49 -3.09 10.18
C ILE A 226 -13.26 -2.79 11.04
N GLY A 227 -13.17 -1.58 11.62
CA GLY A 227 -12.10 -1.22 12.55
C GLY A 227 -12.04 -2.18 13.75
N HIS A 228 -13.17 -2.46 14.40
CA HIS A 228 -13.23 -3.43 15.51
C HIS A 228 -12.89 -4.84 15.07
N TYR A 229 -13.32 -5.27 13.89
CA TYR A 229 -12.96 -6.57 13.33
C TYR A 229 -11.44 -6.73 13.16
N LEU A 230 -10.79 -5.75 12.52
CA LEU A 230 -9.34 -5.77 12.28
C LEU A 230 -8.55 -5.75 13.59
N ILE A 231 -9.01 -4.99 14.58
CA ILE A 231 -8.36 -4.85 15.89
C ILE A 231 -8.62 -6.06 16.80
N SER A 232 -9.89 -6.39 17.01
CA SER A 232 -10.33 -7.32 18.06
C SER A 232 -10.31 -8.77 17.60
N GLU A 233 -10.67 -9.05 16.35
CA GLU A 233 -10.69 -10.41 15.82
C GLU A 233 -9.37 -10.75 15.13
N LYS A 234 -8.87 -9.89 14.24
CA LYS A 234 -7.62 -10.13 13.52
C LYS A 234 -6.35 -9.79 14.31
N LYS A 235 -6.47 -9.01 15.39
CA LYS A 235 -5.35 -8.55 16.23
C LYS A 235 -4.29 -7.80 15.43
N LEU A 236 -4.71 -6.97 14.48
CA LEU A 236 -3.81 -6.17 13.65
C LEU A 236 -3.65 -4.76 14.22
N HIS A 237 -2.43 -4.22 14.10
CA HIS A 237 -2.24 -2.78 14.24
C HIS A 237 -2.98 -2.07 13.11
N THR A 238 -3.91 -1.20 13.45
CA THR A 238 -4.89 -0.71 12.47
C THR A 238 -4.76 0.79 12.28
N THR A 239 -4.68 1.22 11.03
CA THR A 239 -4.75 2.63 10.62
C THR A 239 -6.04 2.83 9.85
N ILE A 240 -6.80 3.89 10.14
CA ILE A 240 -7.94 4.27 9.29
C ILE A 240 -7.56 5.48 8.45
N LYS A 241 -7.70 5.34 7.13
CA LYS A 241 -7.56 6.43 6.19
C LYS A 241 -8.89 7.18 6.14
N LEU A 242 -8.87 8.50 6.32
CA LEU A 242 -10.07 9.33 6.38
C LEU A 242 -10.09 10.34 5.24
N ASN A 243 -11.28 10.63 4.74
CA ASN A 243 -11.48 11.51 3.59
C ASN A 243 -11.25 12.99 3.95
N PRO A 244 -10.70 13.80 3.03
CA PRO A 244 -10.51 15.25 3.25
C PRO A 244 -11.81 16.02 3.53
N THR A 245 -12.95 15.44 3.13
CA THR A 245 -14.31 15.95 3.36
C THR A 245 -14.64 16.16 4.84
N LEU A 246 -13.89 15.56 5.76
CA LEU A 246 -13.96 15.81 7.21
C LEU A 246 -13.82 17.29 7.59
N LEU A 247 -13.11 18.08 6.79
CA LEU A 247 -12.95 19.52 7.00
C LEU A 247 -14.26 20.29 6.81
N GLY A 248 -15.21 19.74 6.05
CA GLY A 248 -16.46 20.38 5.68
C GLY A 248 -16.35 21.22 4.40
N ALA A 249 -17.49 21.37 3.70
CA ALA A 249 -17.54 21.92 2.35
C ALA A 249 -17.00 23.36 2.22
N LYS A 250 -17.34 24.22 3.18
CA LYS A 250 -16.93 25.63 3.17
C LYS A 250 -15.41 25.77 3.27
N ASP A 251 -14.81 25.16 4.28
CA ASP A 251 -13.39 25.33 4.57
C ASP A 251 -12.53 24.59 3.54
N LEU A 252 -12.98 23.42 3.06
CA LEU A 252 -12.33 22.71 1.98
C LEU A 252 -12.27 23.55 0.70
N ARG A 253 -13.41 24.08 0.22
CA ARG A 253 -13.46 24.90 -1.01
C ARG A 253 -12.73 26.22 -0.85
N TYR A 254 -12.74 26.83 0.34
CA TYR A 254 -11.95 28.01 0.64
C TYR A 254 -10.45 27.75 0.45
N ILE A 255 -9.92 26.66 1.00
CA ILE A 255 -8.51 26.30 0.82
C ILE A 255 -8.23 25.96 -0.64
N LEU A 256 -9.00 25.05 -1.23
CA LEU A 256 -8.77 24.51 -2.56
C LEU A 256 -8.88 25.57 -3.66
N ASN A 257 -10.02 26.27 -3.70
CA ASN A 257 -10.38 27.15 -4.81
C ASN A 257 -10.01 28.61 -4.54
N GLU A 258 -10.18 29.12 -3.31
CA GLU A 258 -9.90 30.54 -3.04
C GLU A 258 -8.43 30.80 -2.69
N LYS A 259 -7.79 29.94 -1.89
CA LYS A 259 -6.39 30.11 -1.49
C LYS A 259 -5.41 29.53 -2.49
N LEU A 260 -5.60 28.27 -2.86
CA LEU A 260 -4.68 27.55 -3.73
C LEU A 260 -5.01 27.72 -5.22
N LYS A 261 -6.19 28.27 -5.55
CA LYS A 261 -6.63 28.57 -6.92
C LYS A 261 -6.76 27.36 -7.84
N PHE A 262 -6.91 26.15 -7.26
CA PHE A 262 -7.24 24.97 -8.05
C PHE A 262 -8.65 25.10 -8.64
N LYS A 263 -8.80 24.64 -9.89
CA LYS A 263 -10.09 24.64 -10.62
C LYS A 263 -10.98 23.46 -10.27
N THR A 264 -10.46 22.54 -9.46
CA THR A 264 -11.15 21.34 -9.00
C THR A 264 -12.49 21.68 -8.36
N GLU A 265 -13.56 21.12 -8.92
CA GLU A 265 -14.91 21.26 -8.36
C GLU A 265 -15.22 20.03 -7.49
N VAL A 266 -15.44 20.26 -6.20
CA VAL A 266 -15.88 19.22 -5.26
C VAL A 266 -17.39 19.40 -5.05
N PRO A 267 -18.24 18.47 -5.47
CA PRO A 267 -19.69 18.62 -5.37
C PRO A 267 -20.19 18.44 -3.93
N ASP A 268 -21.37 18.95 -3.61
CA ASP A 268 -21.95 18.82 -2.25
C ASP A 268 -22.18 17.35 -1.85
N ILE A 269 -22.51 16.49 -2.82
CA ILE A 269 -22.74 15.05 -2.61
C ILE A 269 -21.52 14.33 -2.01
N ALA A 270 -20.29 14.80 -2.29
CA ALA A 270 -19.06 14.25 -1.72
C ALA A 270 -19.01 14.39 -0.19
N PHE A 271 -19.76 15.36 0.36
CA PHE A 271 -19.85 15.56 1.80
C PHE A 271 -21.03 14.82 2.42
N GLU A 272 -22.15 14.63 1.70
CA GLU A 272 -23.42 14.17 2.28
C GLU A 272 -23.29 12.83 3.01
N HIS A 273 -22.66 11.85 2.35
CA HIS A 273 -22.56 10.47 2.83
C HIS A 273 -21.27 10.17 3.61
N ASP A 274 -20.32 11.09 3.61
CA ASP A 274 -19.03 10.92 4.27
C ASP A 274 -19.12 11.16 5.79
N LEU A 275 -18.17 10.53 6.49
CA LEU A 275 -17.98 10.65 7.93
C LEU A 275 -17.88 12.13 8.35
N LYS A 276 -18.67 12.53 9.35
CA LYS A 276 -18.63 13.87 9.92
C LYS A 276 -17.60 13.97 11.03
N PHE A 277 -17.10 15.19 11.28
CA PHE A 277 -16.03 15.44 12.26
C PHE A 277 -16.35 14.88 13.66
N ASP A 278 -17.52 15.20 14.22
CA ASP A 278 -17.89 14.75 15.57
C ASP A 278 -18.00 13.22 15.68
N ASP A 279 -18.49 12.57 14.64
CA ASP A 279 -18.59 11.12 14.58
C ASP A 279 -17.22 10.47 14.36
N ALA A 280 -16.33 11.10 13.59
CA ALA A 280 -14.94 10.67 13.48
C ALA A 280 -14.23 10.68 14.84
N ILE A 281 -14.44 11.71 15.66
CA ILE A 281 -13.87 11.78 17.01
C ILE A 281 -14.39 10.63 17.89
N LYS A 282 -15.69 10.32 17.84
CA LYS A 282 -16.27 9.19 18.59
C LYS A 282 -15.69 7.86 18.14
N LEU A 283 -15.64 7.63 16.82
CA LEU A 283 -15.08 6.44 16.19
C LEU A 283 -13.61 6.24 16.58
N ILE A 284 -12.79 7.29 16.48
CA ILE A 284 -11.36 7.26 16.84
C ILE A 284 -11.18 6.86 18.31
N LYS A 285 -11.96 7.43 19.23
CA LYS A 285 -11.91 7.08 20.66
C LYS A 285 -12.30 5.63 20.90
N SER A 286 -13.35 5.15 20.23
CA SER A 286 -13.83 3.77 20.33
C SER A 286 -12.77 2.77 19.88
N LEU A 287 -12.17 2.98 18.71
CA LEU A 287 -11.15 2.09 18.16
C LEU A 287 -9.83 2.17 18.90
N GLN A 288 -9.45 3.35 19.41
CA GLN A 288 -8.28 3.48 20.28
C GLN A 288 -8.46 2.69 21.59
N LYS A 289 -9.67 2.69 22.18
CA LYS A 289 -9.99 1.85 23.34
C LYS A 289 -9.90 0.35 23.00
N ALA A 290 -10.47 -0.07 21.87
CA ALA A 290 -10.38 -1.46 21.42
C ALA A 290 -8.92 -1.89 21.19
N ALA A 291 -8.10 -1.03 20.58
CA ALA A 291 -6.69 -1.31 20.32
C ALA A 291 -5.91 -1.53 21.63
N ASN A 292 -6.13 -0.67 22.63
CA ASN A 292 -5.54 -0.82 23.96
C ASN A 292 -5.95 -2.13 24.64
N GLN A 293 -7.23 -2.52 24.55
CA GLN A 293 -7.73 -3.79 25.12
C GLN A 293 -7.13 -5.03 24.43
N ASN A 294 -6.72 -4.90 23.17
CA ASN A 294 -6.16 -5.99 22.37
C ASN A 294 -4.63 -5.94 22.25
N ASN A 295 -3.96 -5.02 22.95
CA ASN A 295 -2.52 -4.80 22.89
C ASN A 295 -1.98 -4.56 21.46
N VAL A 296 -2.73 -3.80 20.67
CA VAL A 296 -2.33 -3.34 19.33
C VAL A 296 -2.38 -1.82 19.24
N GLN A 297 -1.67 -1.23 18.28
CA GLN A 297 -1.67 0.20 18.02
C GLN A 297 -2.79 0.59 17.04
N PHE A 298 -3.44 1.72 17.30
CA PHE A 298 -4.39 2.36 16.40
C PHE A 298 -3.86 3.71 15.91
N ASN A 299 -4.07 4.02 14.63
CA ASN A 299 -3.62 5.25 13.98
C ASN A 299 -4.66 5.80 13.02
N ILE A 300 -4.45 7.03 12.56
CA ILE A 300 -5.23 7.65 11.48
C ILE A 300 -4.32 8.18 10.38
N LYS A 301 -4.85 8.26 9.16
CA LYS A 301 -4.21 8.88 7.99
C LYS A 301 -5.20 9.84 7.35
N LEU A 302 -4.87 11.13 7.29
CA LEU A 302 -5.76 12.21 6.84
C LEU A 302 -5.55 12.61 5.37
N THR A 303 -5.04 11.70 4.56
CA THR A 303 -4.64 11.94 3.16
C THR A 303 -5.30 10.94 2.22
N ASN A 304 -6.62 10.78 2.32
CA ASN A 304 -7.36 10.07 1.27
C ASN A 304 -7.62 10.96 0.05
N THR A 305 -8.04 10.34 -1.04
CA THR A 305 -8.39 11.08 -2.24
C THR A 305 -9.62 11.96 -2.01
N LEU A 306 -9.77 12.99 -2.83
CA LEU A 306 -10.88 13.92 -2.80
C LEU A 306 -11.75 13.74 -4.05
N GLU A 307 -12.96 13.23 -3.85
CA GLU A 307 -13.95 13.10 -4.92
C GLU A 307 -14.26 14.47 -5.54
N SER A 308 -14.17 14.56 -6.86
CA SER A 308 -14.25 15.80 -7.64
C SER A 308 -15.01 15.56 -8.94
N VAL A 309 -15.70 16.57 -9.47
CA VAL A 309 -16.31 16.50 -10.79
C VAL A 309 -15.22 16.37 -11.84
N ASN A 310 -15.38 15.45 -12.79
CA ASN A 310 -14.49 15.36 -13.93
C ASN A 310 -14.77 16.51 -14.91
N PHE A 311 -13.94 17.55 -14.84
CA PHE A 311 -14.03 18.73 -15.71
C PHE A 311 -13.03 18.69 -16.87
N LYS A 312 -12.19 17.64 -16.96
CA LYS A 312 -11.16 17.48 -17.99
C LYS A 312 -11.61 16.49 -19.07
N ASN A 313 -10.99 16.58 -20.25
CA ASN A 313 -11.26 15.69 -21.38
C ASN A 313 -10.18 14.58 -21.53
N ILE A 314 -9.58 14.15 -20.40
CA ILE A 314 -8.52 13.13 -20.40
C ILE A 314 -9.09 11.72 -20.25
N PHE A 315 -9.99 11.53 -19.27
CA PHE A 315 -10.63 10.25 -19.01
C PHE A 315 -11.81 10.00 -19.96
N SER A 316 -12.35 8.77 -19.93
CA SER A 316 -13.57 8.43 -20.67
C SER A 316 -14.71 9.41 -20.35
N ALA A 317 -15.52 9.75 -21.36
CA ALA A 317 -16.70 10.60 -21.17
C ALA A 317 -17.76 9.98 -20.22
N GLU A 318 -17.64 8.68 -19.93
CA GLU A 318 -18.48 7.98 -18.95
C GLU A 318 -18.08 8.31 -17.50
N GLU A 319 -16.83 8.73 -17.27
CA GLU A 319 -16.32 9.10 -15.95
C GLU A 319 -16.75 10.52 -15.60
N LYS A 320 -17.90 10.65 -14.93
CA LYS A 320 -18.40 11.96 -14.47
C LYS A 320 -17.66 12.50 -13.25
N MET A 321 -17.02 11.61 -12.50
CA MET A 321 -16.27 11.89 -11.28
C MET A 321 -14.82 11.48 -11.45
N MET A 322 -13.93 12.14 -10.74
CA MET A 322 -12.52 11.79 -10.61
C MET A 322 -12.05 12.07 -9.19
N TYR A 323 -10.89 11.53 -8.83
CA TYR A 323 -10.37 11.61 -7.47
C TYR A 323 -9.04 12.36 -7.49
N MET A 324 -9.01 13.52 -6.83
CA MET A 324 -7.78 14.29 -6.64
C MET A 324 -6.94 13.63 -5.53
N SER A 325 -5.65 13.43 -5.80
CA SER A 325 -4.70 12.81 -4.85
C SER A 325 -3.72 13.82 -4.25
#